data_AF-A0A9W7PZC3-F1
#
_entry.id   AF-A0A9W7PZC3-F1
#
_cell.length_a   1.000
_cell.length_b   1.000
_cell.length_c   1.000
_cell.angle_alpha   90.00
_cell.angle_beta   90.00
_cell.angle_gamma   90.00
#
_symmetry.space_group_name_H-M   'P 1'
#
loop_
_entity.id
_entity.type
_entity.pdbx_description
1 polymer ?
#
loop_
_entity_poly.entity_id
_entity_poly.type
_entity_poly.pdbx_seq_one_letter_code
_entity_poly.pdbx_strand_id
1 'polypeptide(L)'
;MVQKNQYREGDHLAFYIYSPADETFHGMHCNHYIEKHFERRMWGEDDKTGTYTNIFDTTEKDDKIYYSIEIDSPSDITALAENIVQEHPGNYTDQRNRFISLLTERNIITRQL
;
A
#
# COMPACT_ATOMS: atom_id res chain seq x y z
N MET A 1 -17.53 8.69 9.45
CA MET A 1 -17.83 7.49 8.65
C MET A 1 -17.19 7.70 7.28
N VAL A 2 -16.02 7.10 7.05
CA VAL A 2 -15.32 7.22 5.76
C VAL A 2 -15.80 6.06 4.89
N GLN A 3 -16.73 6.34 3.98
CA GLN A 3 -17.05 5.43 2.88
C GLN A 3 -15.83 5.42 1.95
N LYS A 4 -14.86 4.52 2.18
CA LYS A 4 -13.93 4.15 1.12
C LYS A 4 -14.80 3.45 0.09
N ASN A 5 -15.00 4.10 -1.06
CA ASN A 5 -15.82 3.54 -2.12
C ASN A 5 -15.31 2.12 -2.42
N GLN A 6 -16.21 1.13 -2.47
CA GLN A 6 -15.85 -0.20 -2.94
C GLN A 6 -15.21 -0.07 -4.32
N TYR A 7 -14.28 -0.99 -4.61
CA TYR A 7 -13.52 -1.05 -5.85
C TYR A 7 -14.34 -0.59 -7.06
N ARG A 8 -13.86 0.43 -7.79
CA ARG A 8 -14.56 1.04 -8.93
C ARG A 8 -13.99 0.52 -10.24
N GLU A 9 -14.82 0.59 -11.28
CA GLU A 9 -14.37 0.42 -12.66
C GLU A 9 -13.34 1.52 -12.98
N GLY A 10 -12.13 1.10 -13.38
CA GLY A 10 -11.00 2.00 -13.58
C GLY A 10 -10.16 2.28 -12.33
N ASP A 11 -10.25 1.45 -11.30
CA ASP A 11 -9.33 1.46 -10.17
C ASP A 11 -7.86 1.31 -10.59
N HIS A 12 -7.00 1.85 -9.74
CA HIS A 12 -5.54 1.84 -9.93
C HIS A 12 -4.88 1.14 -8.76
N LEU A 13 -3.65 0.72 -8.97
CA LEU A 13 -2.78 0.18 -7.95
C LEU A 13 -2.78 1.11 -6.73
N ALA A 14 -3.03 0.51 -5.57
CA ALA A 14 -3.00 1.20 -4.29
C ALA A 14 -2.30 0.31 -3.25
N PHE A 15 -1.42 0.90 -2.45
CA PHE A 15 -0.74 0.21 -1.36
C PHE A 15 -0.28 1.19 -0.27
N TYR A 16 0.08 0.60 0.87
CA TYR A 16 0.74 1.27 1.97
C TYR A 16 2.08 0.58 2.23
N ILE A 17 3.11 1.36 2.53
CA ILE A 17 4.36 0.88 3.13
C ILE A 17 4.35 1.36 4.57
N TYR A 18 4.58 0.44 5.50
CA TYR A 18 4.58 0.73 6.93
C TYR A 18 5.81 0.14 7.60
N SER A 19 6.29 0.85 8.61
CA SER A 19 7.33 0.39 9.53
C SER A 19 6.70 0.12 10.91
N PRO A 20 7.27 -0.81 11.70
CA PRO A 20 6.84 -1.00 13.09
C PRO A 20 6.96 0.30 13.89
N ALA A 21 5.95 0.60 14.69
CA ALA A 21 5.92 1.73 15.61
C ALA A 21 5.29 1.33 16.94
N ASP A 22 5.46 2.15 17.97
CA ASP A 22 4.81 1.98 19.26
C ASP A 22 4.38 3.35 19.79
N GLU A 23 3.20 3.80 19.35
CA GLU A 23 2.67 5.12 19.65
C GLU A 23 1.24 5.06 20.17
N THR A 24 0.85 6.04 20.97
CA THR A 24 -0.53 6.16 21.48
C THR A 24 -1.14 7.50 21.09
N PHE A 25 -2.20 7.47 20.28
CA PHE A 25 -2.93 8.66 19.86
C PHE A 25 -4.36 8.61 20.41
N HIS A 26 -4.74 9.61 21.21
CA HIS A 26 -6.08 9.72 21.81
C HIS A 26 -6.56 8.44 22.53
N GLY A 27 -5.64 7.71 23.18
CA GLY A 27 -5.95 6.47 23.89
C GLY A 27 -6.03 5.21 23.01
N MET A 28 -5.78 5.33 21.70
CA MET A 28 -5.64 4.20 20.79
C MET A 28 -4.15 3.90 20.57
N HIS A 29 -3.74 2.67 20.86
CA HIS A 29 -2.41 2.18 20.50
C HIS A 29 -2.32 2.05 18.97
N CYS A 30 -1.23 2.51 18.37
CA CYS A 30 -0.90 2.35 16.96
C CYS A 30 0.44 1.63 16.86
N ASN A 31 0.47 0.50 16.16
CA ASN A 31 1.65 -0.36 16.07
C ASN A 31 2.44 -0.17 14.77
N HIS A 32 2.01 0.73 13.88
CA HIS A 32 2.67 0.98 12.60
C HIS A 32 2.66 2.47 12.22
N TYR A 33 3.77 2.92 11.65
CA TYR A 33 3.91 4.22 11.00
C TYR A 33 3.83 4.04 9.48
N ILE A 34 3.09 4.91 8.80
CA ILE A 34 2.92 4.85 7.34
C ILE A 34 4.05 5.64 6.68
N GLU A 35 5.09 4.91 6.25
CA GLU A 35 6.22 5.44 5.48
C GLU A 35 5.79 5.97 4.11
N LYS A 36 4.82 5.30 3.48
CA LYS A 36 4.30 5.72 2.19
C LYS A 36 2.85 5.31 1.97
N HIS A 37 2.07 6.24 1.44
CA HIS A 37 0.75 5.98 0.89
C HIS A 37 0.77 6.19 -0.63
N PHE A 38 0.44 5.15 -1.37
CA PHE A 38 0.26 5.23 -2.82
C PHE A 38 -1.17 4.86 -3.16
N GLU A 39 -1.96 5.83 -3.61
CA GLU A 39 -3.25 5.61 -4.25
C GLU A 39 -3.62 6.82 -5.11
N ARG A 40 -4.51 6.61 -6.10
CA ARG A 40 -5.12 7.73 -6.82
C ARG A 40 -6.15 8.41 -5.92
N ARG A 41 -5.75 9.52 -5.30
CA ARG A 41 -6.63 10.32 -4.43
C ARG A 41 -7.68 11.10 -5.22
N MET A 42 -8.89 11.12 -4.70
CA MET A 42 -9.96 12.02 -5.13
C MET A 42 -9.88 13.37 -4.40
N TRP A 43 -10.64 14.35 -4.88
CA TRP A 43 -10.72 15.66 -4.23
C TRP A 43 -11.20 15.52 -2.78
N GLY A 44 -10.38 16.01 -1.84
CA GLY A 44 -10.65 15.92 -0.40
C GLY A 44 -10.13 14.65 0.29
N GLU A 45 -9.45 13.75 -0.42
CA GLU A 45 -8.74 12.63 0.20
C GLU A 45 -7.32 13.01 0.60
N ASP A 46 -6.96 12.74 1.86
CA ASP A 46 -5.66 13.10 2.43
C ASP A 46 -4.56 12.08 2.10
N ASP A 47 -3.32 12.60 1.99
CA ASP A 47 -2.15 11.73 2.11
C ASP A 47 -2.09 11.14 3.51
N LYS A 48 -1.85 9.83 3.61
CA LYS A 48 -1.64 9.17 4.90
C LYS A 48 -0.17 8.94 5.19
N THR A 49 0.73 9.32 4.27
CA THR A 49 2.17 9.31 4.51
C THR A 49 2.48 10.17 5.75
N GLY A 50 3.25 9.64 6.69
CA GLY A 50 3.56 10.33 7.94
C GLY A 50 2.53 10.16 9.06
N THR A 51 1.49 9.35 8.85
CA THR A 51 0.47 9.07 9.88
C THR A 51 0.68 7.68 10.49
N TYR A 52 0.02 7.44 11.62
CA TYR A 52 0.05 6.16 12.32
C TYR A 52 -1.22 5.37 12.07
N THR A 53 -1.08 4.05 12.04
CA THR A 53 -2.20 3.14 11.88
C THR A 53 -2.05 1.96 12.84
N ASN A 54 -3.18 1.34 13.15
CA ASN A 54 -3.19 0.08 13.87
C ASN A 54 -3.57 -1.05 12.91
N ILE A 55 -2.66 -2.00 12.73
CA ILE A 55 -2.87 -3.22 11.97
C ILE A 55 -2.92 -4.37 12.97
N PHE A 56 -4.13 -4.84 13.26
CA PHE A 56 -4.37 -5.92 14.21
C PHE A 56 -4.29 -7.33 13.59
N ASP A 57 -4.44 -7.42 12.27
CA ASP A 57 -4.56 -8.67 11.53
C ASP A 57 -3.92 -8.51 10.15
N THR A 58 -2.86 -9.27 9.90
CA THR A 58 -2.14 -9.35 8.62
C THR A 58 -2.48 -10.63 7.84
N THR A 59 -3.48 -11.39 8.30
CA THR A 59 -3.99 -12.55 7.54
C THR A 59 -4.48 -12.07 6.18
N GLU A 60 -4.01 -12.72 5.12
CA GLU A 60 -4.41 -12.38 3.76
C GLU A 60 -5.91 -12.54 3.56
N LYS A 61 -6.51 -11.55 2.89
CA LYS A 61 -7.92 -11.50 2.51
C LYS A 61 -8.00 -11.19 1.02
N ASP A 62 -9.16 -11.45 0.42
CA ASP A 62 -9.39 -11.22 -1.01
C ASP A 62 -9.04 -9.80 -1.47
N ASP A 63 -9.14 -8.81 -0.58
CA ASP A 63 -8.87 -7.38 -0.80
C ASP A 63 -7.55 -6.88 -0.20
N LYS A 64 -6.82 -7.70 0.57
CA LYS A 64 -5.60 -7.29 1.29
C LYS A 64 -4.57 -8.40 1.34
N ILE A 65 -3.40 -8.12 0.80
CA ILE A 65 -2.26 -9.02 0.79
C ILE A 65 -1.10 -8.29 1.47
N TYR A 66 -0.40 -8.98 2.37
CA TYR A 66 0.68 -8.41 3.16
C TYR A 66 2.02 -9.02 2.72
N TYR A 67 3.01 -8.17 2.51
CA TYR A 67 4.37 -8.57 2.15
C TYR A 67 5.36 -7.94 3.11
N SER A 68 6.39 -8.70 3.49
CA SER A 68 7.60 -8.13 4.09
C SER A 68 8.44 -7.51 2.99
N ILE A 69 8.98 -6.33 3.26
CA ILE A 69 9.81 -5.59 2.30
C ILE A 69 11.24 -5.55 2.84
N GLU A 70 12.21 -5.92 2.01
CA GLU A 70 13.63 -5.96 2.34
C GLU A 70 14.39 -4.85 1.58
N ILE A 71 14.07 -3.58 1.88
CA ILE A 71 14.75 -2.43 1.23
C ILE A 71 15.03 -1.29 2.21
N ASP A 72 16.02 -0.47 1.83
CA ASP A 72 16.41 0.73 2.57
C ASP A 72 15.53 1.97 2.26
N SER A 73 14.81 2.00 1.12
CA SER A 73 14.05 3.20 0.69
C SER A 73 12.70 2.90 -0.01
N PRO A 74 11.57 3.35 0.53
CA PRO A 74 10.23 3.26 -0.09
C PRO A 74 10.08 3.96 -1.46
N SER A 75 11.02 4.83 -1.83
CA SER A 75 10.95 5.64 -3.06
C SER A 75 11.00 4.80 -4.33
N ASP A 76 11.80 3.72 -4.34
CA ASP A 76 11.97 2.86 -5.52
C ASP A 76 10.70 2.07 -5.84
N ILE A 77 10.00 1.61 -4.81
CA ILE A 77 8.69 0.95 -4.95
C ILE A 77 7.66 1.93 -5.52
N THR A 78 7.69 3.18 -5.06
CA THR A 78 6.76 4.21 -5.53
C THR A 78 6.98 4.52 -7.02
N ALA A 79 8.23 4.72 -7.43
CA ALA A 79 8.56 4.98 -8.84
C ALA A 79 8.14 3.81 -9.75
N LEU A 80 8.31 2.56 -9.30
CA LEU A 80 7.82 1.39 -10.03
C LEU A 80 6.30 1.42 -10.20
N ALA A 81 5.57 1.72 -9.13
CA ALA A 81 4.12 1.81 -9.17
C ALA A 81 3.63 2.91 -10.12
N GLU A 82 4.25 4.09 -10.09
CA GLU A 82 3.93 5.21 -10.99
C GLU A 82 4.09 4.83 -12.46
N ASN A 83 5.21 4.19 -12.81
CA ASN A 83 5.45 3.72 -14.18
C ASN A 83 4.38 2.72 -14.64
N ILE A 84 4.04 1.73 -13.80
CA ILE A 84 3.02 0.73 -14.12
C ILE A 84 1.64 1.36 -14.33
N VAL A 85 1.25 2.30 -13.47
CA VAL A 85 -0.05 3.00 -13.59
C VAL A 85 -0.10 3.83 -14.86
N GLN A 86 1.01 4.45 -15.28
CA GLN A 86 1.10 5.22 -16.51
C GLN A 86 1.05 4.34 -17.78
N GLU A 87 1.74 3.19 -17.77
CA GLU A 87 1.80 2.26 -18.90
C GLU A 87 0.49 1.46 -19.08
N HIS A 88 -0.22 1.18 -17.99
CA HIS A 88 -1.40 0.31 -17.96
C HIS A 88 -2.62 0.98 -17.30
N PRO A 89 -3.12 2.12 -17.80
CA PRO A 89 -4.17 2.88 -17.12
C PRO A 89 -5.50 2.12 -17.03
N GLY A 90 -6.10 2.11 -15.83
CA GLY A 90 -7.48 1.63 -15.61
C GLY A 90 -7.65 0.11 -15.53
N ASN A 91 -6.57 -0.66 -15.39
CA ASN A 91 -6.61 -2.11 -15.19
C ASN A 91 -5.89 -2.50 -13.89
N TYR A 92 -6.58 -2.38 -12.75
CA TYR A 92 -6.03 -2.73 -11.44
C TYR A 92 -5.41 -4.13 -11.40
N THR A 93 -6.07 -5.15 -11.97
CA THR A 93 -5.58 -6.53 -11.91
C THR A 93 -4.25 -6.69 -12.63
N ASP A 94 -4.11 -6.12 -13.83
CA ASP A 94 -2.85 -6.14 -14.59
C ASP A 94 -1.77 -5.33 -13.86
N GLN A 95 -2.09 -4.13 -13.39
CA GLN A 95 -1.17 -3.28 -12.61
C GLN A 95 -0.66 -4.00 -11.35
N ARG A 96 -1.57 -4.61 -10.57
CA ARG A 96 -1.25 -5.37 -9.35
C ARG A 96 -0.35 -6.55 -9.65
N ASN A 97 -0.70 -7.35 -10.66
CA ASN A 97 0.07 -8.54 -11.00
C ASN A 97 1.49 -8.16 -11.46
N ARG A 98 1.62 -7.14 -12.34
CA ARG A 98 2.93 -6.62 -12.77
C ARG A 98 3.77 -6.09 -11.62
N PHE A 99 3.13 -5.34 -10.72
CA PHE A 99 3.79 -4.76 -9.57
C PHE A 99 4.36 -5.84 -8.65
N ILE A 100 3.55 -6.83 -8.27
CA ILE A 100 4.00 -7.95 -7.43
C ILE A 100 5.10 -8.75 -8.13
N SER A 101 4.96 -9.06 -9.42
CA SER A 101 5.99 -9.78 -10.18
C SER A 101 7.33 -9.04 -10.18
N LEU A 102 7.34 -7.73 -10.48
CA LEU A 102 8.56 -6.93 -10.51
C LEU A 102 9.24 -6.81 -9.14
N LEU A 103 8.45 -6.65 -8.07
CA LEU A 103 8.99 -6.61 -6.72
C LEU A 103 9.59 -7.97 -6.32
N THR A 104 8.96 -9.07 -6.72
CA THR A 104 9.44 -10.43 -6.47
C THR A 104 10.72 -10.72 -7.25
N GLU A 105 10.77 -10.40 -8.54
CA GLU A 105 11.93 -10.58 -9.41
C GLU A 105 13.17 -9.80 -8.93
N ARG A 106 12.95 -8.66 -8.27
CA ARG A 106 13.99 -7.82 -7.68
C ARG A 106 14.35 -8.22 -6.25
N ASN A 107 13.73 -9.27 -5.69
CA ASN A 107 13.86 -9.68 -4.28
C ASN A 107 13.55 -8.54 -3.29
N ILE A 108 12.62 -7.66 -3.64
CA ILE A 108 12.20 -6.54 -2.77
C ILE A 108 11.17 -7.00 -1.74
N ILE A 109 10.34 -7.98 -2.11
CA ILE A 109 9.28 -8.50 -1.25
C ILE A 109 9.40 -9.99 -1.00
N THR A 110 9.03 -10.38 0.21
CA THR A 110 8.79 -11.77 0.61
C THR A 110 7.37 -11.87 1.15
N ARG A 111 6.59 -12.84 0.65
CA ARG A 111 5.20 -13.04 1.09
C ARG A 111 5.19 -13.54 2.54
N GLN A 112 4.33 -12.95 3.37
CA GLN A 112 4.12 -13.43 4.73
C GLN A 112 3.20 -14.66 4.68
N LEU A 113 3.66 -15.79 5.20
CA LEU A 113 2.92 -17.06 5.27
C LEU A 113 2.09 -17.15 6.55
#